data_AF-A0A1C5P4X0-F1
#
_entry.id   AF-A0A1C5P4X0-F1
#
_cell.length_a   1.000
_cell.length_b   1.000
_cell.length_c   1.000
_cell.angle_alpha   90.00
_cell.angle_beta   90.00
_cell.angle_gamma   90.00
#
_symmetry.space_group_name_H-M   'P 1'
#
loop_
_entity.id
_entity.type
_entity.pdbx_description
1 polymer ?
#
loop_
_entity_poly.entity_id
_entity_poly.type
_entity_poly.pdbx_seq_one_letter_code
_entity_poly.pdbx_strand_id
1 'polypeptide(L)'
;MYSIGEIISSYRKKKGLLQQDLADELAKEGITISYKAISNWERNLAEPSVTIFYKVCRILGITNMYEAYFGVNPADPFSSLTDEGREKAMDYINLLHASGMYEKQTATPLH
;
A
#
# COMPACT_ATOMS: atom_id res chain seq x y z
N MET A 1 -3.85 15.34 -1.30
CA MET A 1 -4.65 14.13 -1.60
C MET A 1 -4.39 13.79 -3.05
N TYR A 2 -4.01 12.56 -3.33
CA TYR A 2 -3.79 12.09 -4.69
C TYR A 2 -5.07 11.49 -5.24
N SER A 3 -5.32 11.64 -6.54
CA SER A 3 -6.42 10.93 -7.19
C SER A 3 -6.12 9.43 -7.32
N ILE A 4 -7.15 8.62 -7.49
CA ILE A 4 -6.99 7.19 -7.80
C ILE A 4 -6.14 6.99 -9.06
N GLY A 5 -6.35 7.82 -10.10
CA GLY A 5 -5.55 7.80 -11.31
C GLY A 5 -4.07 8.08 -11.09
N GLU A 6 -3.75 9.08 -10.26
CA GLU A 6 -2.37 9.44 -9.90
C GLU A 6 -1.68 8.32 -9.13
N ILE A 7 -2.40 7.67 -8.19
CA ILE A 7 -1.89 6.53 -7.42
C ILE A 7 -1.58 5.36 -8.34
N ILE A 8 -2.52 4.96 -9.20
CA ILE A 8 -2.32 3.88 -10.17
C ILE A 8 -1.11 4.19 -11.06
N SER A 9 -1.06 5.39 -11.64
CA SER A 9 0.03 5.80 -12.53
C SER A 9 1.39 5.75 -11.84
N SER A 10 1.47 6.28 -10.62
CA SER A 10 2.70 6.37 -9.84
C SER A 10 3.25 5.00 -9.48
N TYR A 11 2.41 4.12 -8.92
CA TYR A 11 2.85 2.78 -8.51
C TYR A 11 3.14 1.88 -9.71
N ARG A 12 2.36 1.98 -10.80
CA ARG A 12 2.66 1.26 -12.05
C ARG A 12 4.02 1.63 -12.61
N LYS A 13 4.32 2.95 -12.71
CA LYS A 13 5.62 3.45 -13.19
C LYS A 13 6.77 3.03 -12.28
N LYS A 14 6.60 3.06 -10.95
CA LYS A 14 7.60 2.58 -9.99
C LYS A 14 7.96 1.10 -10.19
N LYS A 15 7.01 0.28 -10.66
CA LYS A 15 7.24 -1.13 -11.02
C LYS A 15 7.78 -1.34 -12.44
N GLY A 16 7.95 -0.27 -13.23
CA GLY A 16 8.41 -0.37 -14.62
C GLY A 16 7.37 -0.96 -15.58
N LEU A 17 6.11 -1.07 -15.18
CA LEU A 17 5.05 -1.65 -15.99
C LEU A 17 4.50 -0.62 -16.99
N LEU A 18 4.20 -1.05 -18.21
CA LEU A 18 3.36 -0.33 -19.18
C LEU A 18 1.88 -0.44 -18.78
N GLN A 19 1.03 0.42 -19.35
CA GLN A 19 -0.42 0.30 -19.16
C GLN A 19 -0.96 -1.03 -19.71
N GLN A 20 -0.36 -1.54 -20.80
CA GLN A 20 -0.68 -2.86 -21.34
C GLN A 20 -0.33 -3.96 -20.34
N ASP A 21 0.84 -3.90 -19.71
CA ASP A 21 1.26 -4.92 -18.74
C ASP A 21 0.28 -5.00 -17.56
N LEU A 22 -0.20 -3.86 -17.05
CA LEU A 22 -1.21 -3.86 -15.98
C LEU A 22 -2.56 -4.44 -16.45
N ALA A 23 -2.95 -4.22 -17.70
CA ALA A 23 -4.13 -4.85 -18.29
C ALA A 23 -3.96 -6.37 -18.39
N ASP A 24 -2.77 -6.83 -18.80
CA ASP A 24 -2.45 -8.25 -18.93
C ASP A 24 -2.42 -8.94 -17.56
N GLU A 25 -1.89 -8.29 -16.51
CA GLU A 25 -1.95 -8.80 -15.13
C GLU A 25 -3.39 -8.92 -14.62
N LEU A 26 -4.25 -7.93 -14.90
CA LEU A 26 -5.68 -8.03 -14.57
C LEU A 26 -6.36 -9.18 -15.33
N ALA A 27 -5.98 -9.41 -16.59
CA ALA A 27 -6.53 -10.50 -17.40
C ALA A 27 -6.17 -11.88 -16.82
N LYS A 28 -4.96 -12.05 -16.27
CA LYS A 28 -4.56 -13.28 -15.54
C LYS A 28 -5.45 -13.54 -14.31
N GLU A 29 -6.06 -12.50 -13.75
CA GLU A 29 -7.04 -12.61 -12.66
C GLU A 29 -8.50 -12.73 -13.11
N GLY A 30 -8.74 -12.99 -14.41
CA GLY A 30 -10.08 -13.10 -14.99
C GLY A 30 -10.77 -11.76 -15.25
N ILE A 31 -10.04 -10.64 -15.22
CA ILE A 31 -10.58 -9.30 -15.50
C ILE A 31 -10.05 -8.80 -16.84
N THR A 32 -10.87 -8.92 -17.87
CA THR A 32 -10.54 -8.40 -19.20
C THR A 32 -10.83 -6.91 -19.28
N ILE A 33 -9.78 -6.09 -19.25
CA ILE A 33 -9.84 -4.63 -19.40
C ILE A 33 -8.79 -4.20 -20.42
N SER A 34 -9.11 -3.19 -21.23
CA SER A 34 -8.14 -2.67 -22.21
C SER A 34 -7.14 -1.70 -21.57
N TYR A 35 -5.94 -1.59 -22.14
CA TYR A 35 -4.97 -0.56 -21.73
C TYR A 35 -5.54 0.87 -21.84
N LYS A 36 -6.50 1.12 -22.75
CA LYS A 36 -7.19 2.41 -22.90
C LYS A 36 -8.03 2.74 -21.67
N ALA A 37 -8.68 1.76 -21.06
CA ALA A 37 -9.42 1.97 -19.82
C ALA A 37 -8.47 2.33 -18.67
N ILE A 38 -7.31 1.67 -18.58
CA ILE A 38 -6.25 2.04 -17.62
C ILE A 38 -5.76 3.47 -17.88
N SER A 39 -5.55 3.85 -19.15
CA SER A 39 -5.19 5.22 -19.52
C SER A 39 -6.24 6.24 -19.11
N ASN A 40 -7.52 5.91 -19.26
CA ASN A 40 -8.61 6.76 -18.79
C ASN A 40 -8.61 6.90 -17.27
N TRP A 41 -8.33 5.83 -16.51
CA TRP A 41 -8.17 5.91 -15.05
C TRP A 41 -7.02 6.81 -14.66
N GLU A 42 -5.84 6.62 -15.25
CA GLU A 42 -4.65 7.43 -14.94
C GLU A 42 -4.78 8.90 -15.31
N ARG A 43 -5.68 9.22 -16.25
CA ARG A 43 -6.02 10.59 -16.65
C ARG A 43 -7.24 11.15 -15.92
N ASN A 44 -7.78 10.43 -14.93
CA ASN A 44 -8.99 10.80 -14.18
C ASN A 44 -10.22 11.04 -15.09
N LEU A 45 -10.31 10.36 -16.24
CA LEU A 45 -11.46 10.41 -17.14
C LEU A 45 -12.55 9.40 -16.76
N ALA A 46 -12.18 8.38 -16.01
CA ALA A 46 -13.06 7.37 -15.42
C ALA A 46 -12.40 6.83 -14.16
N GLU A 47 -13.17 6.17 -13.30
CA GLU A 47 -12.62 5.45 -12.15
C GLU A 47 -12.83 3.94 -12.31
N PRO A 48 -11.90 3.10 -11.83
CA PRO A 48 -12.15 1.67 -11.69
C PRO A 48 -13.22 1.44 -10.63
N SER A 49 -14.01 0.36 -10.76
CA SER A 49 -14.86 -0.06 -9.65
C SER A 49 -14.01 -0.46 -8.45
N VAL A 50 -14.57 -0.37 -7.24
CA VAL A 50 -13.86 -0.70 -5.99
C VAL A 50 -13.20 -2.08 -6.05
N THR A 51 -13.90 -3.10 -6.56
CA THR A 51 -13.36 -4.46 -6.71
C THR A 51 -12.16 -4.53 -7.66
N ILE A 52 -12.25 -3.84 -8.81
CA ILE A 52 -11.13 -3.78 -9.77
C ILE A 52 -9.96 -3.03 -9.14
N PHE A 53 -10.24 -1.93 -8.45
CA PHE A 53 -9.22 -1.13 -7.80
C PHE A 53 -8.44 -1.91 -6.73
N TYR A 54 -9.10 -2.71 -5.89
CA TYR A 54 -8.40 -3.57 -4.93
C TYR A 54 -7.47 -4.58 -5.60
N LYS A 55 -7.84 -5.11 -6.77
CA LYS A 55 -6.96 -5.99 -7.55
C LYS A 55 -5.77 -5.24 -8.13
N VAL A 56 -6.00 -4.03 -8.64
CA VAL A 56 -4.92 -3.14 -9.07
C VAL A 56 -3.97 -2.85 -7.91
N CYS A 57 -4.48 -2.51 -6.72
CA CYS A 57 -3.67 -2.31 -5.52
C CYS A 57 -2.81 -3.53 -5.20
N ARG A 58 -3.38 -4.74 -5.27
CA ARG A 58 -2.64 -5.99 -5.06
C ARG A 58 -1.52 -6.17 -6.08
N ILE A 59 -1.82 -6.06 -7.37
CA ILE A 59 -0.83 -6.20 -8.47
C ILE A 59 0.29 -5.17 -8.31
N LEU A 60 -0.07 -3.94 -7.96
CA LEU A 60 0.88 -2.84 -7.79
C LEU A 60 1.61 -2.84 -6.44
N GLY A 61 1.19 -3.68 -5.48
CA GLY A 61 1.80 -3.74 -4.14
C GLY A 61 1.46 -2.54 -3.26
N ILE A 62 0.29 -1.93 -3.47
CA ILE A 62 -0.24 -0.86 -2.61
C ILE A 62 -0.86 -1.51 -1.37
N THR A 63 -0.16 -1.44 -0.24
CA THR A 63 -0.58 -2.08 1.02
C THR A 63 -1.24 -1.11 1.99
N ASN A 64 -0.91 0.18 1.94
CA ASN A 64 -1.52 1.23 2.75
C ASN A 64 -2.29 2.21 1.85
N MET A 65 -3.57 1.91 1.62
CA MET A 65 -4.42 2.76 0.78
C MET A 65 -4.63 4.16 1.37
N TYR A 66 -4.78 4.24 2.68
CA TYR A 66 -5.03 5.52 3.34
C TYR A 66 -3.84 6.47 3.10
N GLU A 67 -2.63 6.01 3.37
CA GLU A 67 -1.42 6.81 3.15
C GLU A 67 -1.20 7.13 1.67
N ALA A 68 -1.44 6.18 0.77
CA ALA A 68 -1.32 6.45 -0.67
C ALA A 68 -2.31 7.52 -1.18
N TYR A 69 -3.50 7.63 -0.56
CA TYR A 69 -4.52 8.62 -0.95
C TYR A 69 -4.37 9.96 -0.21
N PHE A 70 -4.20 9.92 1.12
CA PHE A 70 -4.16 11.09 1.99
C PHE A 70 -2.74 11.60 2.28
N GLY A 71 -1.70 10.81 1.98
CA GLY A 71 -0.29 11.14 2.17
C GLY A 71 0.30 10.68 3.51
N VAL A 72 -0.44 10.88 4.61
CA VAL A 72 0.00 10.50 5.96
C VAL A 72 -1.16 9.80 6.67
N ASN A 73 -0.89 8.64 7.27
CA ASN A 73 -1.87 7.93 8.08
C ASN A 73 -1.72 8.34 9.56
N PRO A 74 -2.61 9.17 10.12
CA PRO A 74 -2.46 9.68 11.48
C PRO A 74 -2.55 8.59 12.56
N ALA A 75 -3.09 7.41 12.23
CA ALA A 75 -3.12 6.25 13.13
C ALA A 75 -1.83 5.42 13.09
N ASP A 76 -0.96 5.65 12.11
CA ASP A 76 0.33 4.99 11.99
C ASP A 76 1.47 5.94 12.41
N PRO A 77 2.11 5.70 13.57
CA PRO A 77 3.19 6.55 14.07
C PRO A 77 4.42 6.58 13.17
N PHE A 78 4.56 5.64 12.22
CA PHE A 78 5.67 5.60 11.25
C PHE A 78 5.38 6.36 9.96
N SER A 79 4.13 6.77 9.73
CA SER A 79 3.70 7.29 8.41
C SER A 79 4.35 8.62 8.04
N SER A 80 4.74 9.44 9.01
CA SER A 80 5.44 10.72 8.77
C SER A 80 6.97 10.62 8.84
N LEU A 81 7.51 9.43 9.14
CA LEU A 81 8.94 9.21 9.30
C LEU A 81 9.60 8.86 7.96
N THR A 82 10.85 9.32 7.80
CA THR A 82 11.76 8.85 6.75
C THR A 82 12.20 7.41 7.03
N ASP A 83 12.83 6.76 6.05
CA ASP A 83 13.39 5.41 6.24
C ASP A 83 14.36 5.34 7.43
N GLU A 84 15.25 6.34 7.56
CA GLU A 84 16.15 6.46 8.72
C GLU A 84 15.38 6.65 10.04
N GLY A 85 14.30 7.44 10.02
CA GLY A 85 13.44 7.62 11.18
C GLY A 85 12.72 6.34 11.60
N ARG A 86 12.28 5.53 10.62
CA ARG A 86 11.66 4.23 10.86
C ARG A 86 12.66 3.24 11.45
N GLU A 87 13.89 3.21 10.95
CA GLU A 87 14.97 2.35 11.49
C GLU A 87 15.25 2.69 12.96
N LYS A 88 15.41 3.97 13.30
CA LYS A 88 15.61 4.41 14.70
C LYS A 88 14.43 4.07 15.60
N ALA A 89 13.20 4.20 15.10
CA ALA A 89 12.01 3.83 15.86
C ALA A 89 11.98 2.31 16.13
N MET A 90 12.39 1.48 15.16
CA MET A 90 12.52 0.04 15.35
C MET A 90 13.62 -0.32 16.35
N ASP A 91 14.76 0.37 16.34
CA ASP A 91 15.80 0.19 17.36
C ASP A 91 15.26 0.43 18.77
N TYR A 92 14.48 1.50 18.94
CA TYR A 92 13.87 1.80 20.24
C TYR A 92 12.86 0.72 20.66
N ILE A 93 12.02 0.23 19.74
CA ILE A 93 11.10 -0.88 19.99
C ILE A 93 11.87 -2.14 20.42
N ASN A 94 12.99 -2.44 19.76
CA ASN A 94 13.85 -3.57 20.12
C ASN A 94 14.44 -3.41 21.53
N LEU A 95 14.82 -2.20 21.93
CA LEU A 95 15.27 -1.91 23.31
C LEU A 95 14.16 -2.13 24.33
N LEU A 96 12.91 -1.75 24.03
CA LEU A 96 11.77 -2.00 24.92
C LEU A 96 11.55 -3.51 25.14
N HIS A 97 11.61 -4.30 24.07
CA HIS A 97 11.54 -5.77 24.17
C HIS A 97 12.72 -6.34 24.96
N ALA A 98 13.95 -5.92 24.65
CA ALA A 98 15.16 -6.39 25.34
C ALA A 98 15.15 -6.06 26.83
N SER A 99 14.50 -4.95 27.23
CA SER A 99 14.37 -4.58 28.63
C SER A 99 13.43 -5.49 29.42
N GLY A 100 12.45 -6.13 28.76
CA GLY A 100 11.37 -6.91 29.39
C GLY A 100 10.41 -6.10 30.28
N MET A 101 10.68 -4.81 30.55
CA MET A 101 9.90 -3.98 31.48
C MET A 101 8.51 -3.63 30.94
N TYR A 102 8.37 -3.59 29.61
CA TYR A 102 7.17 -3.15 28.91
C TYR A 102 6.45 -4.30 28.20
N GLU A 103 6.89 -5.54 28.45
CA GLU A 103 6.22 -6.71 27.93
C GLU A 103 4.87 -6.92 28.59
N LYS A 104 3.91 -7.42 27.82
CA LYS A 104 2.63 -7.85 28.40
C LYS A 104 2.90 -9.04 29.31
N GLN A 105 2.40 -8.99 30.54
CA GLN A 105 2.42 -10.16 31.41
C GLN A 105 1.51 -11.23 30.79
N THR A 106 2.12 -12.31 30.31
CA THR A 106 1.37 -13.48 29.85
C THR A 106 0.96 -14.28 31.09
N ALA A 107 -0.35 -14.47 31.27
CA ALA A 107 -0.86 -15.35 32.32
C ALA A 107 -0.34 -16.76 32.07
N THR A 108 0.48 -17.29 32.99
CA THR A 108 0.91 -18.68 32.94
C THR A 108 -0.28 -19.58 33.30
N PRO A 109 -0.70 -20.54 32.45
CA PRO A 109 -1.73 -21.49 32.84
C PRO A 109 -1.23 -22.33 34.01
N LEU A 110 -1.96 -22.32 35.12
CA LEU A 110 -1.72 -23.24 36.25
C LEU A 110 -2.07 -24.66 35.79
N HIS A 111 -1.09 -25.58 35.88
CA HIS A 111 -1.30 -27.02 35.74
C HIS A 111 -1.50 -27.65 37.12
#